data_AF-A0A9D9D983-F1
#
_entry.id   AF-A0A9D9D983-F1
#
_cell.length_a   1.000
_cell.length_b   1.000
_cell.length_c   1.000
_cell.angle_alpha   90.00
_cell.angle_beta   90.00
_cell.angle_gamma   90.00
#
_symmetry.space_group_name_H-M   'P 1'
#
loop_
_entity.id
_entity.type
_entity.pdbx_description
1 polymer ?
#
loop_
_entity_poly.entity_id
_entity_poly.type
_entity_poly.pdbx_seq_one_letter_code
_entity_poly.pdbx_strand_id
1 'polypeptide(L)'
;MIEREELSINEALQYLKEGEILVSLTNDAAFKLVENKVNIYGKNYKASLEIKEFVQAYKDLSFYLYVDAQESVSLEKDKEYYSWIRSNKG
;
A
#
# COMPACT_ATOMS: atom_id res chain seq x y z
N MET A 1 -11.35 7.06 -0.06
CA MET A 1 -12.21 5.85 -0.09
C MET A 1 -11.29 4.64 -0.03
N ILE A 2 -11.69 3.55 0.65
CA ILE A 2 -10.88 2.32 0.68
C ILE A 2 -11.29 1.49 -0.54
N GLU A 3 -10.33 1.10 -1.39
CA GLU A 3 -10.62 0.12 -2.43
C GLU A 3 -10.94 -1.22 -1.75
N ARG A 4 -12.07 -1.81 -2.12
CA ARG A 4 -12.62 -2.99 -1.44
C ARG A 4 -12.06 -4.30 -1.96
N GLU A 5 -10.96 -4.27 -2.71
CA GLU A 5 -10.25 -5.49 -3.09
C GLU A 5 -9.36 -5.90 -1.93
N GLU A 6 -9.65 -7.07 -1.38
CA GLU A 6 -8.83 -7.71 -0.36
C GLU A 6 -7.51 -8.15 -1.00
N LEU A 7 -6.41 -7.57 -0.52
CA LEU A 7 -5.08 -7.87 -0.99
C LEU A 7 -4.45 -8.97 -0.12
N SER A 8 -3.82 -9.94 -0.76
CA SER A 8 -2.95 -10.88 -0.06
C SER A 8 -1.71 -10.15 0.49
N ILE A 9 -1.04 -10.75 1.48
CA ILE A 9 0.19 -10.18 2.07
C ILE A 9 1.27 -9.88 1.02
N ASN A 10 1.35 -10.65 -0.06
CA ASN A 10 2.34 -10.44 -1.13
C ASN A 10 1.98 -9.24 -2.00
N GLU A 11 0.70 -9.07 -2.35
CA GLU A 11 0.22 -7.91 -3.09
C GLU A 11 0.35 -6.65 -2.25
N ALA A 12 -0.07 -6.73 -0.98
CA ALA A 12 0.12 -5.69 0.02
C ALA A 12 1.59 -5.22 0.09
N LEU A 13 2.55 -6.16 0.17
CA LEU A 13 3.97 -5.81 0.13
C LEU A 13 4.40 -5.11 -1.15
N GLN A 14 3.82 -5.45 -2.29
CA GLN A 14 4.14 -4.77 -3.55
C GLN A 14 3.71 -3.32 -3.50
N TYR A 15 2.45 -3.05 -3.12
CA TYR A 15 1.94 -1.69 -2.94
C TYR A 15 2.76 -0.89 -1.92
N LEU A 16 3.11 -1.50 -0.79
CA LEU A 16 3.98 -0.86 0.21
C LEU A 16 5.35 -0.47 -0.36
N LYS A 17 5.94 -1.29 -1.25
CA LYS A 17 7.20 -0.96 -1.95
C LYS A 17 7.03 0.12 -3.00
N GLU A 18 5.85 0.23 -3.59
CA GLU A 18 5.49 1.30 -4.53
C GLU A 18 5.24 2.64 -3.82
N GLY A 19 5.20 2.65 -2.49
CA GLY A 19 5.05 3.85 -1.66
C GLY A 19 3.61 4.10 -1.20
N GLU A 20 2.71 3.19 -1.55
CA GLU A 20 1.29 3.27 -1.20
C GLU A 20 1.04 3.00 0.29
N ILE A 21 -0.15 3.40 0.74
CA ILE A 21 -0.63 3.19 2.11
C ILE A 21 -1.68 2.09 2.09
N LEU A 22 -1.48 1.10 2.95
CA LEU A 22 -2.46 0.05 3.17
C LEU A 22 -3.20 0.26 4.48
N VAL A 23 -4.41 -0.25 4.55
CA VAL A 23 -5.23 -0.28 5.76
C VAL A 23 -5.78 -1.67 5.98
N SER A 24 -5.91 -2.05 7.25
CA SER A 24 -6.61 -3.28 7.65
C SER A 24 -7.83 -2.89 8.46
N LEU A 25 -9.01 -3.26 7.95
CA LEU A 25 -10.28 -3.03 8.63
C LEU A 25 -10.43 -3.89 9.89
N THR A 26 -9.84 -5.09 9.89
CA THR A 26 -9.85 -6.01 11.03
C THR A 26 -9.07 -5.49 12.23
N ASN A 27 -7.96 -4.79 12.00
CA ASN A 27 -7.08 -4.31 13.05
C ASN A 27 -7.14 -2.79 13.29
N ASP A 28 -8.00 -2.07 12.56
CA ASP A 28 -8.12 -0.61 12.59
C ASP A 28 -6.73 0.07 12.57
N ALA A 29 -5.92 -0.35 11.60
CA ALA A 29 -4.51 0.04 11.49
C ALA A 29 -4.13 0.34 10.05
N ALA A 30 -3.28 1.36 9.88
CA ALA A 30 -2.67 1.72 8.61
C ALA A 30 -1.20 1.29 8.55
N PHE A 31 -0.71 0.95 7.37
CA PHE A 31 0.63 0.43 7.11
C PHE A 31 1.29 1.24 6.01
N LYS A 32 2.56 1.59 6.23
CA LYS A 32 3.38 2.33 5.26
C LYS A 32 4.83 1.86 5.33
N LEU A 33 5.47 1.68 4.17
CA LEU A 33 6.91 1.40 4.12
C LEU A 33 7.72 2.69 4.24
N VAL A 34 8.67 2.72 5.17
CA VAL A 34 9.62 3.83 5.37
C VAL A 34 10.98 3.23 5.66
N GLU A 35 12.01 3.60 4.89
CA GLU A 35 13.39 3.15 5.10
C GLU A 35 13.51 1.61 5.26
N ASN A 36 12.79 0.86 4.42
CA ASN A 36 12.76 -0.61 4.41
C ASN A 36 12.09 -1.27 5.63
N LYS A 37 11.38 -0.50 6.46
CA LYS A 37 10.56 -0.99 7.57
C LYS A 37 9.09 -0.64 7.36
N VAL A 38 8.21 -1.54 7.76
CA VAL A 38 6.76 -1.30 7.72
C VAL A 38 6.35 -0.63 9.01
N ASN A 39 6.00 0.65 8.90
CA ASN A 39 5.43 1.41 10.00
C ASN A 39 3.93 1.15 10.07
N ILE A 40 3.47 0.82 11.27
CA ILE A 40 2.10 0.47 11.60
C ILE A 40 1.55 1.59 12.47
N TYR A 41 0.43 2.15 12.05
CA TYR A 41 -0.29 3.21 12.74
C TYR A 41 -1.65 2.66 13.14
N GLY A 42 -1.71 2.07 14.34
CA GLY A 42 -2.97 1.71 14.96
C GLY A 42 -3.58 2.91 15.69
N LYS A 43 -4.85 2.77 16.09
CA LYS A 43 -5.57 3.82 16.83
C LYS A 43 -4.85 4.32 18.09
N ASN A 44 -4.24 3.41 18.85
CA ASN A 44 -3.59 3.70 20.13
C ASN A 44 -2.11 3.29 20.19
N TYR A 45 -1.54 2.82 19.08
CA TYR A 45 -0.17 2.34 19.05
C TYR A 45 0.50 2.67 17.73
N LYS A 46 1.82 2.82 17.78
CA LYS A 46 2.68 2.90 16.59
C LYS A 46 3.78 1.88 16.73
N ALA A 47 4.02 1.12 15.68
CA ALA A 47 5.08 0.13 15.63
C ALA A 47 5.84 0.24 14.31
N SER A 48 7.06 -0.29 14.28
CA SER A 48 7.86 -0.40 13.07
C SER A 48 8.45 -1.81 13.05
N LEU A 49 8.20 -2.54 11.97
CA LEU A 49 8.65 -3.92 11.80
C LEU A 49 9.52 -4.05 10.56
N GLU A 50 10.49 -4.95 10.61
CA GLU A 50 11.17 -5.40 9.39
C GLU A 50 10.14 -6.09 8.48
N ILE A 51 10.36 -6.04 7.16
CA ILE A 51 9.46 -6.67 6.17
C ILE A 51 9.16 -8.14 6.52
N LYS A 52 10.18 -8.89 6.96
CA LYS A 52 10.02 -10.31 7.32
C LYS A 52 9.09 -10.51 8.52
N GLU A 53 9.23 -9.67 9.54
CA GLU A 53 8.40 -9.71 10.75
C GLU A 53 6.97 -9.29 10.42
N PHE A 54 6.79 -8.25 9.60
CA PHE A 54 5.49 -7.84 9.11
C PHE A 54 4.77 -8.96 8.37
N VAL A 55 5.44 -9.62 7.41
CA VAL A 55 4.85 -10.75 6.68
C VAL A 55 4.44 -11.86 7.63
N GLN A 56 5.29 -12.20 8.60
CA GLN A 56 4.98 -13.29 9.54
C GLN A 56 3.82 -12.93 10.48
N ALA A 57 3.79 -11.70 10.99
CA ALA A 57 2.79 -11.24 11.94
C ALA A 57 1.42 -10.96 11.30
N TYR A 58 1.39 -10.57 10.03
CA TYR A 58 0.17 -10.12 9.35
C TYR A 58 -0.22 -10.97 8.13
N LYS A 59 0.36 -12.16 7.93
CA LYS A 59 0.04 -13.06 6.81
C LYS A 59 -1.44 -13.46 6.69
N ASP A 60 -2.15 -13.54 7.81
CA ASP A 60 -3.55 -14.00 7.89
C ASP A 60 -4.54 -12.83 7.92
N LEU A 61 -4.08 -11.60 7.67
CA LEU A 61 -4.92 -10.41 7.68
C LEU A 61 -5.27 -9.95 6.27
N SER A 62 -6.48 -9.41 6.16
CA SER A 62 -6.96 -8.71 4.97
C SER A 62 -6.40 -7.28 4.95
N PHE A 63 -5.81 -6.92 3.82
CA PHE A 63 -5.33 -5.58 3.54
C PHE A 63 -6.15 -4.95 2.43
N TYR A 64 -6.24 -3.63 2.48
CA TYR A 64 -6.95 -2.83 1.51
C TYR A 64 -6.12 -1.61 1.15
N LEU A 65 -6.17 -1.18 -0.10
CA LEU A 65 -5.48 0.03 -0.54
C LEU A 65 -6.27 1.27 -0.10
N TYR A 66 -5.57 2.24 0.49
CA TYR A 66 -6.16 3.54 0.80
C TYR A 66 -6.02 4.45 -0.42
N VAL A 67 -7.15 4.79 -1.06
CA VAL A 67 -7.18 5.77 -2.14
C VAL A 67 -7.75 7.09 -1.63
N ASP A 68 -6.98 8.17 -1.72
CA ASP A 68 -7.51 9.46 -1.29
C ASP A 68 -8.65 9.90 -2.23
N ALA A 69 -9.77 10.34 -1.64
CA ALA A 69 -10.94 10.68 -2.42
C ALA A 69 -10.76 11.99 -3.23
N GLN A 70 -9.74 12.82 -2.95
CA GLN A 70 -9.50 14.05 -3.70
C GLN A 70 -8.96 13.82 -5.11
N GLU A 71 -8.41 12.65 -5.44
CA GLU A 71 -8.01 12.30 -6.81
C GLU A 71 -9.14 11.64 -7.64
N SER A 72 -10.31 11.43 -7.04
CA SER A 72 -11.50 10.86 -7.74
C SER A 72 -12.21 11.85 -8.67
N VAL A 73 -11.54 12.93 -9.08
CA VAL A 73 -11.94 13.77 -10.22
C VAL A 73 -10.74 13.94 -11.16
N SER A 74 -10.09 12.84 -11.56
CA SER A 74 -9.31 12.71 -12.82
C SER A 74 -8.78 11.29 -13.03
N LEU A 75 -9.64 10.27 -13.08
CA LEU A 75 -9.24 8.93 -13.55
C LEU A 75 -10.19 8.44 -14.66
N GLU A 76 -10.35 9.29 -15.68
CA GLU A 76 -10.73 8.83 -17.04
C GLU A 76 -9.48 8.55 -17.91
N LYS A 77 -8.28 8.56 -17.31
CA LYS A 77 -7.03 8.19 -17.98
C LYS A 77 -6.10 7.56 -16.95
N ASP A 78 -5.88 6.26 -17.06
CA ASP A 78 -4.53 5.69 -17.06
C ASP A 78 -4.60 4.21 -17.49
N LYS A 79 -4.86 4.01 -18.78
CA LYS A 79 -4.57 2.76 -19.50
C LYS A 79 -3.13 2.73 -20.05
N GLU A 80 -2.24 3.63 -19.64
CA GLU A 80 -0.96 3.85 -20.32
C GLU A 80 0.28 3.99 -19.43
N TYR A 81 0.28 3.48 -18.19
CA TYR A 81 1.47 3.56 -17.33
C TYR A 81 2.62 2.57 -17.67
N TYR A 82 2.68 2.04 -18.90
CA TYR A 82 3.80 1.20 -19.37
C TYR A 82 4.43 1.65 -20.71
N SER A 83 4.46 2.95 -21.05
CA SER A 83 5.11 3.36 -22.31
C SER A 83 6.00 4.61 -22.33
N TRP A 84 6.45 5.18 -21.21
CA TRP A 84 7.25 6.43 -21.27
C TRP A 84 8.63 6.45 -20.59
N ILE A 85 9.29 5.31 -20.37
CA ILE A 85 10.74 5.27 -20.02
C ILE A 85 11.59 4.61 -21.12
N ARG A 86 11.22 4.81 -22.39
CA ARG A 86 12.13 4.47 -23.49
C ARG A 86 11.97 5.38 -24.71
N SER A 87 12.26 6.67 -24.53
CA SER A 87 12.98 7.49 -25.52
C SER A 87 13.08 8.94 -25.04
N ASN A 88 14.22 9.31 -24.49
CA ASN A 88 15.03 10.32 -25.16
C ASN A 88 16.48 10.26 -24.66
N LYS A 89 17.25 9.40 -25.35
CA LYS A 89 18.69 9.56 -25.50
C LYS A 89 18.84 10.22 -26.87
N GLY A 90 19.29 11.47 -26.90
CA GLY A 90 19.45 12.28 -28.11
C GLY A 90 19.79 13.70 -27.74
#